data_AF-A0A918X1W4-F1
#
_entry.id   AF-A0A918X1W4-F1
#
_cell.length_a   1.000
_cell.length_b   1.000
_cell.length_c   1.000
_cell.angle_alpha   90.00
_cell.angle_beta   90.00
_cell.angle_gamma   90.00
#
_symmetry.space_group_name_H-M   'P 1'
#
loop_
_entity.id
_entity.type
_entity.pdbx_description
1 polymer ?
#
loop_
_entity_poly.entity_id
_entity_poly.type
_entity_poly.pdbx_seq_one_letter_code
_entity_poly.pdbx_strand_id
1 'polypeptide(L)'
;MSTAENTTDPSVHRPGRPEDLPAAPVLWARWGLLAGLLSTREREAEREIHRAGYWMASGRDDTLRFYDGGASWWALRRAGDGRYVLYGEDESSEVKWQEEAIDVLGGAPDWLPLELLRDLVESYMIGCVYWYEDGAWARAPYPAGLADDGLDCGMSRLFTTGRAADEVEPWMDHETADPDAEVDPEAAARLLTDAVSGSVGEEAVRAFLVDAGLAEEEIPGALVTLRRTGLLAE
;
A
#
# COMPACT_ATOMS: atom_id res chain seq x y z
N MET A 1 36.12 7.02 3.46
CA MET A 1 35.58 7.48 2.16
C MET A 1 34.22 6.83 2.02
N SER A 2 33.17 7.60 2.32
CA SER A 2 31.77 7.15 2.23
C SER A 2 31.35 7.28 0.76
N THR A 3 30.99 6.16 0.14
CA THR A 3 30.34 6.17 -1.17
C THR A 3 28.87 6.51 -0.92
N ALA A 4 28.51 7.77 -1.20
CA ALA A 4 27.13 8.16 -1.36
C ALA A 4 26.54 7.30 -2.50
N GLU A 5 25.55 6.47 -2.17
CA GLU A 5 24.71 5.84 -3.18
C GLU A 5 23.97 6.94 -3.93
N ASN A 6 24.32 7.09 -5.20
CA ASN A 6 23.66 7.97 -6.14
C ASN A 6 22.32 7.31 -6.50
N THR A 7 21.30 7.51 -5.68
CA THR A 7 19.94 7.00 -5.92
C THR A 7 19.27 7.81 -7.01
N THR A 8 19.57 7.48 -8.26
CA THR A 8 18.63 7.73 -9.36
C THR A 8 17.38 6.93 -9.05
N ASP A 9 16.27 7.62 -8.82
CA ASP A 9 14.96 7.02 -8.56
C ASP A 9 14.61 6.07 -9.72
N PRO A 10 14.43 4.76 -9.49
CA PRO A 10 14.16 3.83 -10.58
C PRO A 10 12.81 4.16 -11.19
N SER A 11 12.79 4.49 -12.49
CA SER A 11 11.53 4.64 -13.22
C SER A 11 10.81 3.30 -13.29
N VAL A 12 9.55 3.25 -12.86
CA VAL A 12 8.68 2.09 -13.02
C VAL A 12 8.37 1.90 -14.50
N HIS A 13 8.38 0.66 -15.00
CA HIS A 13 8.01 0.41 -16.38
C HIS A 13 6.53 0.68 -16.61
N ARG A 14 6.18 1.03 -17.85
CA ARG A 14 4.79 1.15 -18.30
C ARG A 14 4.62 0.26 -19.54
N PRO A 15 3.82 -0.82 -19.44
CA PRO A 15 3.16 -1.33 -18.25
C PRO A 15 4.17 -1.85 -17.22
N GLY A 16 3.77 -1.89 -15.95
CA GLY A 16 4.59 -2.35 -14.84
C GLY A 16 5.16 -3.76 -15.04
N ARG A 17 6.30 -4.02 -14.41
CA ARG A 17 6.93 -5.34 -14.40
C ARG A 17 7.08 -5.87 -12.98
N PRO A 18 7.11 -7.20 -12.78
CA PRO A 18 7.31 -7.79 -11.47
C PRO A 18 8.56 -7.26 -10.74
N GLU A 19 9.66 -7.01 -11.48
CA GLU A 19 10.90 -6.49 -10.92
C GLU A 19 10.84 -5.01 -10.49
N ASP A 20 9.79 -4.27 -10.86
CA ASP A 20 9.61 -2.88 -10.43
C ASP A 20 9.14 -2.79 -8.98
N LEU A 21 8.49 -3.84 -8.49
CA LEU A 21 7.94 -3.90 -7.14
C LEU A 21 9.03 -4.24 -6.11
N PRO A 22 9.08 -3.57 -4.95
CA PRO A 22 9.86 -4.08 -3.82
C PRO A 22 9.28 -5.43 -3.37
N ALA A 23 10.09 -6.25 -2.69
CA ALA A 23 9.60 -7.52 -2.14
C ALA A 23 8.30 -7.34 -1.34
N ALA A 24 7.37 -8.29 -1.43
CA ALA A 24 6.05 -8.11 -0.83
C ALA A 24 6.03 -7.83 0.68
N PRO A 25 6.92 -8.44 1.51
CA PRO A 25 7.03 -8.06 2.92
C PRO A 25 7.45 -6.60 3.13
N VAL A 26 8.30 -6.05 2.26
CA VAL A 26 8.72 -4.64 2.29
C VAL A 26 7.56 -3.72 1.94
N LEU A 27 6.83 -4.02 0.86
CA LEU A 27 5.65 -3.27 0.47
C LEU A 27 4.58 -3.28 1.56
N TRP A 28 4.33 -4.46 2.15
CA TRP A 28 3.43 -4.62 3.27
C TRP A 28 3.84 -3.77 4.46
N ALA A 29 5.12 -3.79 4.84
CA ALA A 29 5.58 -3.06 6.02
C ALA A 29 5.36 -1.55 5.88
N ARG A 30 5.67 -0.99 4.70
CA ARG A 30 5.46 0.44 4.42
C ARG A 30 3.99 0.81 4.43
N TRP A 31 3.16 0.07 3.70
CA TRP A 31 1.72 0.32 3.63
C TRP A 31 1.04 0.08 4.99
N GLY A 32 1.43 -0.97 5.71
CA GLY A 32 0.92 -1.28 7.04
C GLY A 32 1.25 -0.20 8.06
N LEU A 33 2.44 0.41 7.98
CA LEU A 33 2.79 1.56 8.80
C LEU A 33 1.88 2.75 8.48
N LEU A 34 1.73 3.11 7.20
CA LEU A 34 0.82 4.20 6.79
C LEU A 34 -0.61 3.95 7.26
N ALA A 35 -1.15 2.75 7.06
CA ALA A 35 -2.48 2.38 7.53
C ALA A 35 -2.62 2.52 9.06
N GLY A 36 -1.55 2.25 9.82
CA GLY A 36 -1.52 2.43 11.26
C GLY A 36 -1.45 3.89 11.68
N LEU A 37 -0.52 4.67 11.11
CA LEU A 37 -0.33 6.09 11.43
C LEU A 37 -1.59 6.90 11.13
N LEU A 38 -2.31 6.55 10.06
CA LEU A 38 -3.52 7.24 9.61
C LEU A 38 -4.82 6.70 10.24
N SER A 39 -4.72 5.71 11.14
CA SER A 39 -5.89 5.10 11.78
C SER A 39 -6.34 5.93 12.97
N THR A 40 -7.43 6.67 12.77
CA THR A 40 -8.17 7.38 13.81
C THR A 40 -9.53 6.72 14.05
N ARG A 41 -10.11 6.92 15.23
CA ARG A 41 -11.44 6.45 15.60
C ARG A 41 -12.51 6.90 14.62
N GLU A 42 -12.42 8.14 14.15
CA GLU A 42 -13.34 8.67 13.14
C GLU A 42 -13.23 7.90 11.82
N ARG A 43 -12.00 7.72 11.31
CA ARG A 43 -11.77 6.95 10.08
C ARG A 43 -12.23 5.50 10.24
N GLU A 44 -11.99 4.90 11.40
CA GLU A 44 -12.45 3.54 11.69
C GLU A 44 -13.98 3.42 11.85
N ALA A 45 -14.67 4.50 12.22
CA ALA A 45 -16.13 4.55 12.26
C ALA A 45 -16.74 4.76 10.86
N GLU A 46 -15.98 5.33 9.92
CA GLU A 46 -16.42 5.49 8.54
C GLU A 46 -16.55 4.14 7.82
N ARG A 47 -17.62 4.00 7.03
CA ARG A 47 -17.83 2.81 6.20
C ARG A 47 -16.73 2.77 5.14
N GLU A 48 -16.12 1.61 4.93
CA GLU A 48 -14.99 1.46 4.00
C GLU A 48 -15.24 2.02 2.60
N ILE A 49 -16.47 1.95 2.10
CA ILE A 49 -16.86 2.47 0.79
C ILE A 49 -16.78 4.00 0.66
N HIS A 50 -16.60 4.73 1.77
CA HIS A 50 -16.44 6.18 1.81
C HIS A 50 -15.02 6.61 2.20
N ARG A 51 -14.20 5.65 2.66
CA ARG A 51 -12.87 5.92 3.19
C ARG A 51 -11.88 6.20 2.06
N ALA A 52 -11.14 7.30 2.18
CA ALA A 52 -9.96 7.61 1.38
C ALA A 52 -8.68 7.51 2.22
N GLY A 53 -7.53 7.37 1.56
CA GLY A 53 -6.21 7.18 2.15
C GLY A 53 -5.84 5.71 2.29
N TYR A 54 -5.03 5.38 3.29
CA TYR A 54 -4.54 4.01 3.55
C TYR A 54 -5.23 3.42 4.77
N TRP A 55 -5.67 2.17 4.69
CA TRP A 55 -6.24 1.48 5.85
C TRP A 55 -6.07 -0.03 5.78
N MET A 56 -6.31 -0.68 6.92
CA MET A 56 -6.47 -2.12 6.97
C MET A 56 -7.96 -2.48 6.93
N ALA A 57 -8.35 -3.39 6.05
CA ALA A 57 -9.74 -3.82 5.92
C ALA A 57 -10.30 -4.34 7.25
N SER A 58 -11.56 -4.00 7.52
CA SER A 58 -12.34 -4.40 8.69
C SER A 58 -12.81 -5.83 8.49
N GLY A 59 -12.13 -6.80 9.09
CA GLY A 59 -12.49 -8.21 8.94
C GLY A 59 -11.35 -9.16 9.28
N ARG A 60 -11.55 -10.43 8.94
CA ARG A 60 -10.53 -11.49 9.07
C ARG A 60 -9.59 -11.56 7.87
N ASP A 61 -9.82 -10.74 6.84
CA ASP A 61 -8.97 -10.71 5.67
C ASP A 61 -7.79 -9.77 5.92
N ASP A 62 -6.58 -10.32 5.90
CA ASP A 62 -5.32 -9.59 6.05
C ASP A 62 -5.05 -8.77 4.77
N THR A 63 -5.83 -7.71 4.57
CA THR A 63 -5.81 -6.87 3.38
C THR A 63 -5.61 -5.41 3.75
N LEU A 64 -4.55 -4.83 3.21
CA LEU A 64 -4.33 -3.38 3.18
C LEU A 64 -5.04 -2.80 1.98
N ARG A 65 -5.63 -1.63 2.15
CA ARG A 65 -6.46 -0.93 1.17
C ARG A 65 -5.98 0.50 1.01
N PHE A 66 -6.19 1.01 -0.19
CA PHE A 66 -5.94 2.39 -0.56
C PHE A 66 -7.03 2.87 -1.51
N TYR A 67 -7.44 4.12 -1.35
CA TYR A 67 -8.29 4.85 -2.29
C TYR A 67 -7.91 6.33 -2.26
N ASP A 68 -7.73 6.95 -3.43
CA ASP A 68 -7.31 8.35 -3.53
C ASP A 68 -8.46 9.36 -3.39
N GLY A 69 -9.71 8.89 -3.26
CA GLY A 69 -10.89 9.76 -3.28
C GLY A 69 -11.48 9.96 -4.69
N GLY A 70 -10.82 9.44 -5.73
CA GLY A 70 -11.16 9.59 -7.14
C GLY A 70 -11.40 8.24 -7.82
N ALA A 71 -10.55 7.90 -8.79
CA ALA A 71 -10.70 6.66 -9.56
C ALA A 71 -9.74 5.56 -9.08
N SER A 72 -8.67 5.90 -8.36
CA SER A 72 -7.57 4.97 -8.12
C SER A 72 -7.71 4.26 -6.78
N TRP A 73 -7.71 2.93 -6.81
CA TRP A 73 -7.85 2.10 -5.63
C TRP A 73 -6.97 0.86 -5.70
N TRP A 74 -6.46 0.44 -4.54
CA TRP A 74 -5.54 -0.69 -4.46
C TRP A 74 -5.80 -1.55 -3.23
N ALA A 75 -5.44 -2.83 -3.35
CA ALA A 75 -5.45 -3.79 -2.28
C ALA A 75 -4.19 -4.66 -2.30
N LEU A 76 -3.55 -4.80 -1.14
CA LEU A 76 -2.50 -5.78 -0.90
C LEU A 76 -2.96 -6.77 0.16
N ARG A 77 -3.14 -8.03 -0.24
CA ARG A 77 -3.63 -9.10 0.63
C ARG A 77 -2.52 -10.10 0.93
N ARG A 78 -2.37 -10.46 2.21
CA ARG A 78 -1.61 -11.64 2.64
C ARG A 78 -2.46 -12.90 2.47
N ALA A 79 -1.84 -13.95 1.94
CA ALA A 79 -2.48 -15.26 1.76
C ALA A 79 -1.81 -16.38 2.60
N GLY A 80 -0.95 -16.01 3.56
CA GLY A 80 -0.17 -16.96 4.36
C GLY A 80 1.06 -17.50 3.61
N ASP A 81 1.94 -18.23 4.31
CA ASP A 81 3.13 -18.88 3.73
C ASP A 81 4.05 -17.97 2.89
N GLY A 82 4.11 -16.68 3.24
CA GLY A 82 4.90 -15.70 2.47
C GLY A 82 4.27 -15.28 1.14
N ARG A 83 2.99 -15.61 0.90
CA ARG A 83 2.24 -15.25 -0.31
C ARG A 83 1.49 -13.94 -0.15
N TYR A 84 1.51 -13.15 -1.22
CA TYR A 84 0.81 -11.86 -1.29
C TYR A 84 0.18 -11.65 -2.65
N VAL A 85 -0.96 -10.97 -2.71
CA VAL A 85 -1.53 -10.50 -3.97
C VAL A 85 -1.76 -8.99 -3.88
N LEU A 86 -1.24 -8.27 -4.87
CA LEU A 86 -1.48 -6.86 -5.12
C LEU A 86 -2.42 -6.76 -6.31
N TYR A 87 -3.52 -6.04 -6.16
CA TYR A 87 -4.47 -5.80 -7.24
C TYR A 87 -5.16 -4.47 -7.04
N GLY A 88 -5.59 -3.87 -8.13
CA GLY A 88 -6.21 -2.55 -8.08
C GLY A 88 -6.36 -1.98 -9.47
N GLU A 89 -6.73 -0.71 -9.49
CA GLU A 89 -6.92 0.06 -10.71
C GLU A 89 -6.52 1.51 -10.46
N ASP A 90 -6.11 2.13 -11.56
CA ASP A 90 -5.80 3.54 -11.66
C ASP A 90 -6.35 4.06 -12.99
N GLU A 91 -6.77 5.32 -13.04
CA GLU A 91 -7.37 5.92 -14.24
C GLU A 91 -6.46 5.89 -15.47
N SER A 92 -5.14 5.83 -15.27
CA SER A 92 -4.15 5.71 -16.34
C SER A 92 -4.08 4.32 -16.97
N SER A 93 -4.68 3.30 -16.33
CA SER A 93 -4.65 1.93 -16.84
C SER A 93 -5.42 1.78 -18.14
N GLU A 94 -4.75 1.24 -19.16
CA GLU A 94 -5.35 0.97 -20.47
C GLU A 94 -5.95 -0.43 -20.59
N VAL A 95 -5.84 -1.26 -19.55
CA VAL A 95 -6.21 -2.68 -19.61
C VAL A 95 -7.68 -2.89 -19.94
N LYS A 96 -8.58 -2.11 -19.35
CA LYS A 96 -10.02 -2.17 -19.60
C LYS A 96 -10.46 -1.57 -20.94
N TRP A 97 -9.56 -0.87 -21.63
CA TRP A 97 -9.85 -0.13 -22.87
C TRP A 97 -9.34 -0.82 -24.13
N GLN A 98 -8.69 -1.97 -24.01
CA GLN A 98 -8.21 -2.74 -25.16
C GLN A 98 -9.38 -3.34 -25.96
N GLU A 99 -9.22 -3.39 -27.28
CA GLU A 99 -10.20 -4.02 -28.18
C GLU A 99 -10.31 -5.54 -27.91
N GLU A 100 -9.17 -6.19 -27.67
CA GLU A 100 -9.10 -7.57 -27.19
C GLU A 100 -8.92 -7.57 -25.66
N ALA A 101 -9.82 -8.23 -24.94
CA ALA A 101 -9.75 -8.32 -23.49
C ALA A 101 -8.45 -9.01 -23.05
N ILE A 102 -7.67 -8.34 -22.19
CA ILE A 102 -6.46 -8.91 -21.62
C ILE A 102 -6.83 -9.85 -20.47
N ASP A 103 -6.38 -11.10 -20.53
CA ASP A 103 -6.47 -12.04 -19.41
C ASP A 103 -5.42 -11.72 -18.33
N VAL A 104 -5.76 -10.78 -17.44
CA VAL A 104 -4.89 -10.38 -16.32
C VAL A 104 -4.73 -11.47 -15.23
N LEU A 105 -5.45 -12.59 -15.34
CA LEU A 105 -5.33 -13.76 -14.47
C LEU A 105 -4.68 -14.95 -15.18
N GLY A 106 -4.15 -14.74 -16.39
CA GLY A 106 -3.48 -15.78 -17.17
C GLY A 106 -2.28 -16.36 -16.41
N GLY A 107 -2.34 -17.65 -16.09
CA GLY A 107 -1.29 -18.34 -15.32
C GLY A 107 -1.32 -18.06 -13.81
N ALA A 108 -2.38 -17.43 -13.30
CA ALA A 108 -2.56 -17.22 -11.87
C ALA A 108 -2.57 -18.55 -11.09
N PRO A 109 -1.90 -18.61 -9.93
CA PRO A 109 -1.96 -19.79 -9.07
C PRO A 109 -3.33 -19.96 -8.41
N ASP A 110 -3.63 -21.18 -8.00
CA ASP A 110 -4.92 -21.59 -7.44
C ASP A 110 -5.20 -21.03 -6.04
N TRP A 111 -4.16 -20.61 -5.32
CA TRP A 111 -4.29 -19.95 -4.01
C TRP A 111 -4.79 -18.50 -4.10
N LEU A 112 -4.79 -17.87 -5.28
CA LEU A 112 -5.34 -16.54 -5.44
C LEU A 112 -6.85 -16.52 -5.11
N PRO A 113 -7.40 -15.38 -4.67
CA PRO A 113 -8.83 -15.20 -4.50
C PRO A 113 -9.52 -15.04 -5.88
N LEU A 114 -9.48 -16.10 -6.70
CA LEU A 114 -9.84 -16.05 -8.12
C LEU A 114 -11.30 -15.65 -8.36
N GLU A 115 -12.23 -16.03 -7.49
CA GLU A 115 -13.64 -15.62 -7.62
C GLU A 115 -13.77 -14.09 -7.49
N LEU A 116 -13.20 -13.51 -6.42
CA LEU A 116 -13.16 -12.06 -6.22
C LEU A 116 -12.47 -11.33 -7.38
N LEU A 117 -11.32 -11.84 -7.83
CA LEU A 117 -10.56 -11.20 -8.90
C LEU A 117 -11.31 -11.24 -10.24
N ARG A 118 -12.00 -12.34 -10.54
CA ARG A 118 -12.85 -12.44 -11.75
C ARG A 118 -14.00 -11.44 -11.70
N ASP A 119 -14.70 -11.34 -10.58
CA ASP A 119 -15.79 -10.37 -10.41
C ASP A 119 -15.31 -8.92 -10.65
N LEU A 120 -14.11 -8.59 -10.16
CA LEU A 120 -13.50 -7.28 -10.36
C LEU A 120 -13.06 -7.05 -11.82
N VAL A 121 -12.51 -8.05 -12.48
CA VAL A 121 -12.17 -8.01 -13.92
C VAL A 121 -13.43 -7.81 -14.77
N GLU A 122 -14.49 -8.57 -14.51
CA GLU A 122 -15.77 -8.46 -15.21
C GLU A 122 -16.45 -7.11 -15.00
N SER A 123 -16.17 -6.46 -13.86
CA SER A 123 -16.68 -5.12 -13.52
C SER A 123 -15.78 -3.98 -14.00
N TYR A 124 -14.71 -4.26 -14.76
CA TYR A 124 -13.72 -3.28 -15.23
C TYR A 124 -13.01 -2.50 -14.09
N MET A 125 -12.88 -3.14 -12.93
CA MET A 125 -12.26 -2.56 -11.72
C MET A 125 -10.81 -3.01 -11.51
N ILE A 126 -10.18 -3.66 -12.50
CA ILE A 126 -8.79 -4.11 -12.42
C ILE A 126 -7.98 -3.53 -13.56
N GLY A 127 -6.91 -2.82 -13.20
CA GLY A 127 -5.82 -2.46 -14.10
C GLY A 127 -4.73 -3.54 -14.12
N CYS A 128 -4.38 -4.11 -12.96
CA CYS A 128 -3.39 -5.18 -12.89
C CYS A 128 -3.55 -6.09 -11.66
N VAL A 129 -2.96 -7.28 -11.74
CA VAL A 129 -2.86 -8.25 -10.65
C VAL A 129 -1.43 -8.78 -10.62
N TYR A 130 -0.78 -8.62 -9.47
CA TYR A 130 0.55 -9.15 -9.18
C TYR A 130 0.46 -10.09 -8.00
N TRP A 131 1.13 -11.24 -8.08
CA TRP A 131 1.19 -12.23 -7.01
C TRP A 131 2.63 -12.52 -6.63
N TYR A 132 2.90 -12.62 -5.33
CA TYR A 132 4.20 -12.89 -4.76
C TYR A 132 4.20 -14.28 -4.13
N GLU A 133 5.16 -15.10 -4.52
CA GLU A 133 5.44 -16.41 -3.94
C GLU A 133 6.93 -16.71 -4.15
N ASP A 134 7.54 -17.51 -3.27
CA ASP A 134 8.94 -17.94 -3.39
C ASP A 134 9.97 -16.81 -3.60
N GLY A 135 9.70 -15.64 -3.03
CA GLY A 135 10.62 -14.52 -3.05
C GLY A 135 10.49 -13.58 -4.25
N ALA A 136 9.58 -13.84 -5.20
CA ALA A 136 9.43 -13.06 -6.42
C ALA A 136 7.97 -12.69 -6.72
N TRP A 137 7.79 -11.53 -7.34
CA TRP A 137 6.52 -11.17 -7.95
C TRP A 137 6.38 -11.86 -9.31
N ALA A 138 5.13 -12.11 -9.69
CA ALA A 138 4.72 -12.52 -11.02
C ALA A 138 3.39 -11.83 -11.38
N ARG A 139 3.09 -11.77 -12.67
CA ARG A 139 1.80 -11.33 -13.20
C ARG A 139 1.50 -12.05 -14.51
N ALA A 140 0.27 -11.96 -14.97
CA ALA A 140 -0.09 -12.44 -16.30
C ALA A 140 0.72 -11.69 -17.39
N PRO A 141 1.05 -12.37 -18.50
CA PRO A 141 1.72 -11.72 -19.63
C PRO A 141 0.79 -10.68 -20.27
N TYR A 142 1.35 -9.53 -20.63
CA TYR A 142 0.62 -8.48 -21.34
C TYR A 142 0.94 -8.50 -22.83
N PRO A 143 -0.01 -8.11 -23.70
CA PRO A 143 0.26 -7.91 -25.11
C PRO A 143 1.27 -6.78 -25.31
N ALA A 144 2.06 -6.84 -26.38
CA ALA A 144 3.12 -5.86 -26.65
C ALA A 144 2.61 -4.42 -26.87
N GLY A 145 1.31 -4.25 -27.15
CA GLY A 145 0.68 -2.95 -27.41
C GLY A 145 0.06 -2.27 -26.18
N LEU A 146 0.05 -2.90 -25.01
CA LEU A 146 -0.45 -2.25 -23.79
C LEU A 146 0.54 -1.15 -23.38
N ALA A 147 0.09 0.10 -23.25
CA ALA A 147 0.97 1.20 -22.88
C ALA A 147 1.14 1.34 -21.36
N ASP A 148 0.07 1.18 -20.58
CA ASP A 148 0.08 1.34 -19.13
C ASP A 148 -0.92 0.38 -18.46
N ASP A 149 -0.50 -0.21 -17.33
CA ASP A 149 -1.35 -1.05 -16.48
C ASP A 149 -1.82 -0.33 -15.20
N GLY A 150 -1.34 0.90 -14.97
CA GLY A 150 -1.67 1.76 -13.84
C GLY A 150 -0.74 1.58 -12.62
N LEU A 151 0.22 0.65 -12.66
CA LEU A 151 1.05 0.33 -11.49
C LEU A 151 1.86 1.54 -11.01
N ASP A 152 2.47 2.29 -11.93
CA ASP A 152 3.33 3.42 -11.61
C ASP A 152 2.55 4.54 -10.89
N CYS A 153 1.43 4.97 -11.48
CA CYS A 153 0.58 6.03 -10.91
C CYS A 153 0.00 5.61 -9.54
N GLY A 154 -0.41 4.35 -9.41
CA GLY A 154 -1.07 3.87 -8.22
C GLY A 154 -0.14 3.58 -7.03
N MET A 155 0.99 2.93 -7.28
CA MET A 155 1.76 2.24 -6.23
C MET A 155 3.22 2.67 -6.09
N SER A 156 3.80 3.39 -7.06
CA SER A 156 5.23 3.75 -7.05
C SER A 156 5.65 4.57 -5.82
N ARG A 157 4.71 5.30 -5.22
CA ARG A 157 4.88 6.01 -3.94
C ARG A 157 5.27 5.13 -2.76
N LEU A 158 5.04 3.82 -2.80
CA LEU A 158 5.46 2.90 -1.74
C LEU A 158 6.74 2.12 -2.08
N PHE A 159 7.35 2.36 -3.24
CA PHE A 159 8.46 1.53 -3.74
C PHE A 159 9.80 1.86 -3.08
N THR A 160 9.94 3.07 -2.55
CA THR A 160 11.11 3.50 -1.76
C THR A 160 10.67 4.04 -0.41
N THR A 161 11.59 4.05 0.55
CA THR A 161 11.32 4.61 1.89
C THR A 161 11.04 6.11 1.82
N GLY A 162 11.78 6.86 0.98
CA GLY A 162 11.57 8.30 0.81
C GLY A 162 10.17 8.62 0.28
N ARG A 163 9.78 7.97 -0.83
CA ARG A 163 8.44 8.17 -1.41
C ARG A 163 7.32 7.77 -0.43
N ALA A 164 7.52 6.71 0.35
CA ALA A 164 6.53 6.29 1.34
C ALA A 164 6.44 7.27 2.52
N ALA A 165 7.53 7.98 2.86
CA ALA A 165 7.52 9.01 3.89
C ALA A 165 6.76 10.27 3.41
N ASP A 166 6.90 10.61 2.14
CA ASP A 166 6.17 11.72 1.50
C ASP A 166 4.64 11.51 1.51
N GLU A 167 4.17 10.27 1.69
CA GLU A 167 2.75 9.93 1.83
C GLU A 167 2.19 10.14 3.24
N VAL A 168 3.01 10.41 4.26
CA VAL A 168 2.48 10.59 5.62
C VAL A 168 1.74 11.92 5.75
N GLU A 169 2.42 13.02 5.43
CA GLU A 169 1.89 14.38 5.60
C GLU A 169 0.55 14.62 4.86
N PRO A 170 0.38 14.26 3.57
CA PRO A 170 -0.85 14.57 2.84
C PRO A 170 -2.10 13.91 3.41
N TRP A 171 -1.94 12.83 4.16
CA TRP A 171 -3.05 12.05 4.71
C TRP A 171 -3.27 12.25 6.21
N MET A 172 -2.32 12.89 6.89
CA MET A 172 -2.37 13.24 8.33
C MET A 172 -3.21 14.49 8.62
N ASP A 173 -3.78 15.15 7.60
CA ASP A 173 -4.77 16.22 7.75
C ASP A 173 -6.10 15.65 8.28
N HIS A 174 -6.14 15.41 9.59
CA HIS A 174 -7.31 14.99 10.34
C HIS A 174 -7.94 16.19 11.03
N GLU A 175 -9.28 16.25 11.14
CA GLU A 175 -9.95 17.32 11.91
C GLU A 175 -9.49 17.40 13.39
N THR A 176 -8.89 16.33 13.89
CA THR A 176 -8.39 16.20 15.27
C THR A 176 -6.89 16.47 15.42
N ALA A 177 -6.16 16.64 14.33
CA ALA A 177 -4.73 16.98 14.38
C ALA A 177 -4.55 18.46 14.70
N ASP A 178 -3.48 18.80 15.42
CA ASP A 178 -3.06 20.19 15.59
C ASP A 178 -2.70 20.78 14.22
N PRO A 179 -3.40 21.83 13.73
CA PRO A 179 -3.14 22.41 12.41
C PRO A 179 -1.78 23.08 12.29
N ASP A 180 -1.11 23.37 13.42
CA ASP A 180 0.24 23.93 13.45
C ASP A 180 1.33 22.85 13.59
N ALA A 181 0.97 21.56 13.73
CA ALA A 181 1.93 20.47 13.80
C ALA A 181 2.46 20.11 12.41
N GLU A 182 3.77 19.98 12.29
CA GLU A 182 4.44 19.55 11.07
C GLU A 182 4.93 18.10 11.23
N VAL A 183 4.67 17.27 10.22
CA VAL A 183 5.22 15.91 10.19
C VAL A 183 6.72 15.97 9.88
N ASP A 184 7.57 15.47 10.78
CA ASP A 184 9.01 15.31 10.49
C ASP A 184 9.22 14.18 9.45
N PRO A 185 9.61 14.48 8.20
CA PRO A 185 9.81 13.47 7.17
C PRO A 185 10.97 12.52 7.50
N GLU A 186 11.97 12.96 8.27
CA GLU A 186 13.06 12.08 8.69
C GLU A 186 12.57 11.10 9.76
N ALA A 187 11.67 11.52 10.66
CA ALA A 187 11.05 10.62 11.63
C ALA A 187 10.16 9.58 10.95
N ALA A 188 9.36 10.01 9.96
CA ALA A 188 8.57 9.10 9.14
C ALA A 188 9.45 8.07 8.40
N ALA A 189 10.54 8.53 7.77
CA ALA A 189 11.49 7.65 7.08
C ALA A 189 12.20 6.66 8.02
N ARG A 190 12.52 7.07 9.25
CA ARG A 190 13.06 6.18 10.30
C ARG A 190 12.06 5.09 10.66
N LEU A 191 10.80 5.45 10.96
CA LEU A 191 9.76 4.47 11.26
C LEU A 191 9.51 3.50 10.11
N LEU A 192 9.53 3.98 8.86
CA LEU A 192 9.40 3.10 7.67
C LEU A 192 10.58 2.14 7.54
N THR A 193 11.80 2.57 7.88
CA THR A 193 12.97 1.70 7.92
C THR A 193 12.85 0.65 9.02
N ASP A 194 12.37 1.05 10.20
CA ASP A 194 12.09 0.14 11.31
C ASP A 194 10.98 -0.86 10.96
N ALA A 195 9.94 -0.43 10.25
CA ALA A 195 8.86 -1.29 9.77
C ALA A 195 9.38 -2.38 8.84
N VAL A 196 10.24 -2.01 7.89
CA VAL A 196 10.83 -2.96 6.95
C VAL A 196 11.78 -3.95 7.63
N SER A 197 12.50 -3.50 8.67
CA SER A 197 13.44 -4.36 9.41
C SER A 197 12.81 -5.13 10.58
N GLY A 198 11.53 -4.89 10.88
CA GLY A 198 10.80 -5.54 11.97
C GLY A 198 11.18 -5.04 13.37
N SER A 199 11.65 -3.79 13.48
CA SER A 199 12.13 -3.17 14.71
C SER A 199 11.26 -2.01 15.22
N VAL A 200 10.05 -1.84 14.68
CA VAL A 200 9.14 -0.76 15.11
C VAL A 200 8.85 -0.90 16.60
N GLY A 201 9.15 0.16 17.36
CA GLY A 201 8.82 0.26 18.77
C GLY A 201 7.52 1.02 18.99
N GLU A 202 6.67 0.54 19.90
CA GLU A 202 5.43 1.24 20.27
C GLU A 202 5.71 2.66 20.80
N GLU A 203 6.76 2.85 21.59
CA GLU A 203 7.16 4.16 22.12
C GLU A 203 7.55 5.14 21.00
N ALA A 204 8.27 4.66 19.98
CA ALA A 204 8.67 5.49 18.84
C ALA A 204 7.46 5.92 18.00
N VAL A 205 6.51 5.01 17.78
CA VAL A 205 5.24 5.33 17.10
C VAL A 205 4.43 6.34 17.91
N ARG A 206 4.29 6.13 19.22
CA ARG A 206 3.56 7.06 20.09
C ARG A 206 4.19 8.45 20.06
N ALA A 207 5.51 8.55 20.20
CA ALA A 207 6.22 9.82 20.14
C ALA A 207 5.98 10.53 18.81
N PHE A 208 6.12 9.81 17.69
CA PHE A 208 5.85 10.34 16.36
C PHE A 208 4.42 10.86 16.21
N LEU A 209 3.41 10.11 16.66
CA LEU A 209 2.01 10.53 16.53
C LEU A 209 1.71 11.77 17.38
N VAL A 210 2.29 11.89 18.57
CA VAL A 210 2.16 13.09 19.41
C VAL A 210 2.82 14.29 18.74
N ASP A 211 4.04 14.12 18.21
CA ASP A 211 4.77 15.19 17.51
C ASP A 211 4.05 15.61 16.22
N ALA A 212 3.38 14.67 15.55
CA ALA A 212 2.53 14.92 14.38
C ALA A 212 1.14 15.49 14.75
N GLY A 213 0.92 15.88 16.00
CA GLY A 213 -0.29 16.58 16.45
C GLY A 213 -1.51 15.68 16.66
N LEU A 214 -1.38 14.36 16.63
CA LEU A 214 -2.50 13.45 16.88
C LEU A 214 -2.87 13.45 18.37
N ALA A 215 -4.15 13.64 18.67
CA ALA A 215 -4.67 13.59 20.03
C ALA A 215 -4.36 12.25 20.73
N GLU A 216 -3.94 12.31 22.00
CA GLU A 216 -3.46 11.12 22.73
C GLU A 216 -4.51 9.99 22.84
N GLU A 217 -5.80 10.34 22.82
CA GLU A 217 -6.93 9.41 22.83
C GLU A 217 -7.08 8.60 21.54
N GLU A 218 -6.52 9.07 20.42
CA GLU A 218 -6.57 8.41 19.11
C GLU A 218 -5.43 7.40 18.93
N ILE A 219 -4.30 7.61 19.62
CA ILE A 219 -3.10 6.76 19.54
C ILE A 219 -3.39 5.26 19.78
N PRO A 220 -4.23 4.84 20.74
CA PRO A 220 -4.56 3.43 20.90
C PRO A 220 -5.13 2.78 19.63
N GLY A 221 -5.92 3.52 18.83
CA GLY A 221 -6.47 3.04 17.56
C GLY A 221 -5.37 2.73 16.54
N ALA A 222 -4.45 3.67 16.35
CA ALA A 222 -3.27 3.49 15.51
C ALA A 222 -2.44 2.26 15.91
N LEU A 223 -2.19 2.10 17.21
CA LEU A 223 -1.44 0.95 17.74
C LEU A 223 -2.16 -0.39 17.54
N VAL A 224 -3.49 -0.43 17.63
CA VAL A 224 -4.26 -1.65 17.30
C VAL A 224 -4.09 -2.00 15.83
N THR A 225 -4.17 -1.02 14.93
CA THR A 225 -3.99 -1.26 13.48
C THR A 225 -2.57 -1.77 13.18
N LEU A 226 -1.53 -1.23 13.83
CA LEU A 226 -0.15 -1.72 13.68
C LEU A 226 0.08 -3.13 14.24
N ARG A 227 -0.63 -3.53 15.30
CA ARG A 227 -0.61 -4.93 15.76
C ARG A 227 -1.25 -5.86 14.74
N ARG A 228 -2.39 -5.45 14.16
CA ARG A 228 -3.08 -6.24 13.11
C ARG A 228 -2.24 -6.41 11.84
N THR A 229 -1.36 -5.46 11.52
CA THR A 229 -0.39 -5.60 10.40
C THR A 229 0.78 -6.52 10.74
N GLY A 230 0.96 -6.87 12.02
CA GLY A 230 2.10 -7.61 12.55
C GLY A 230 3.37 -6.77 12.67
N LEU A 231 3.26 -5.43 12.65
CA LEU A 231 4.40 -4.51 12.80
C LEU A 231 4.72 -4.23 14.28
N LEU A 232 3.73 -4.35 15.16
CA LEU A 232 3.91 -4.34 16.61
C LEU A 232 3.55 -5.71 17.19
N ALA A 233 4.17 -6.05 18.32
CA ALA A 233 3.81 -7.23 19.10
C ALA A 233 2.43 -7.04 19.78
N GLU A 234 1.72 -8.15 19.98
CA GLU A 234 0.47 -8.22 20.75
C GLU A 234 0.63 -7.72 22.19
#